data_AF-A0A8X6P8C7-F1
#
_entry.id   AF-A0A8X6P8C7-F1
#
_cell.length_a   1.000
_cell.length_b   1.000
_cell.length_c   1.000
_cell.angle_alpha   90.00
_cell.angle_beta   90.00
_cell.angle_gamma   90.00
#
_symmetry.space_group_name_H-M   'P 1'
#
loop_
_entity.id
_entity.type
_entity.pdbx_description
1 polymer ?
#
loop_
_entity_poly.entity_id
_entity_poly.type
_entity_poly.pdbx_seq_one_letter_code
_entity_poly.pdbx_strand_id
1 'polypeptide(L)'
;MAGSNKINGNCPSKMKACKDVENQVYVEFTKTHLGHGKDLGRMQITREEEGRIHLVVWKDLLNLKAEYNISSEGIMDTNDVISVGKWVHSLQGREDSPVILFKDQNIYNEDLYPGLKAKGFLLVIMNSSQRDMINFYGNDSICLEITYGMNAYGFDLATVLDDKREGFPVAFILSNWQDSKALSLAFVAIKEYVSISPKVLMTDNTESFSITWTAFGVPEKRLLYT
;
A
#
# COMPACT_ATOMS: atom_id res chain seq x y z
N MET A 1 26.82 10.79 -32.48
CA MET A 1 27.12 10.44 -31.08
C MET A 1 25.80 10.32 -30.35
N ALA A 2 25.41 9.09 -29.99
CA ALA A 2 24.18 8.81 -29.28
C ALA A 2 24.38 9.09 -27.78
N GLY A 3 23.69 10.09 -27.26
CA GLY A 3 23.58 10.34 -25.82
C GLY A 3 22.45 9.51 -25.22
N SER A 4 22.59 9.16 -23.94
CA SER A 4 21.60 8.40 -23.17
C SER A 4 20.28 9.16 -23.03
N ASN A 5 19.15 8.51 -23.32
CA ASN A 5 17.81 9.06 -23.09
C ASN A 5 17.30 8.62 -21.71
N LYS A 6 17.06 9.58 -20.82
CA LYS A 6 16.42 9.37 -19.51
C LYS A 6 14.93 9.73 -19.64
N ILE A 7 14.05 8.79 -19.29
CA ILE A 7 12.60 9.03 -19.20
C ILE A 7 12.34 9.77 -17.89
N ASN A 8 12.25 11.09 -17.96
CA ASN A 8 11.81 11.92 -16.82
C ASN A 8 10.28 11.88 -16.75
N GLY A 9 9.73 10.82 -16.15
CA GLY A 9 8.39 10.86 -15.59
C GLY A 9 8.37 11.80 -14.38
N ASN A 10 8.42 13.11 -14.64
CA ASN A 10 8.39 14.10 -13.58
C ASN A 10 6.95 14.37 -13.18
N CYS A 11 6.53 13.78 -12.06
CA CYS A 11 5.35 14.23 -11.35
C CYS A 11 5.65 15.59 -10.69
N PRO A 12 4.87 16.65 -10.95
CA PRO A 12 5.04 17.94 -10.29
C PRO A 12 4.38 17.96 -8.90
N SER A 13 4.58 16.90 -8.11
CA SER A 13 4.12 16.87 -6.73
C SER A 13 4.94 17.86 -5.92
N LYS A 14 4.24 18.75 -5.20
CA LYS A 14 4.83 19.80 -4.38
C LYS A 14 4.12 19.80 -3.04
N MET A 15 4.88 19.89 -1.95
CA MET A 15 4.35 20.10 -0.60
C MET A 15 5.23 21.15 0.08
N LYS A 16 4.59 22.14 0.70
CA LYS A 16 5.23 23.24 1.39
C LYS A 16 4.51 23.45 2.72
N ALA A 17 5.22 23.18 3.81
CA ALA A 17 4.76 23.56 5.14
C ALA A 17 5.06 25.04 5.37
N CYS A 18 4.08 25.76 5.87
CA CYS A 18 4.15 27.18 6.20
C CYS A 18 3.71 27.35 7.65
N LYS A 19 4.26 28.37 8.31
CA LYS A 19 3.87 28.77 9.65
C LYS A 19 3.35 30.20 9.59
N ASP A 20 2.19 30.44 10.17
CA ASP A 20 1.66 31.79 10.28
C ASP A 20 2.27 32.55 11.47
N VAL A 21 1.90 33.83 11.58
CA VAL A 21 2.33 34.72 12.68
C VAL A 21 1.78 34.31 14.05
N GLU A 22 0.76 33.44 14.09
CA GLU A 22 0.15 32.87 15.29
C GLU A 22 0.70 31.48 15.63
N ASN A 23 1.79 31.07 14.97
CA ASN A 23 2.45 29.79 15.17
C ASN A 23 1.64 28.57 14.70
N GLN A 24 0.56 28.76 13.94
CA GLN A 24 -0.22 27.68 13.33
C GLN A 24 0.49 27.16 12.08
N VAL A 25 0.48 25.84 11.90
CA VAL A 25 1.14 25.17 10.76
C VAL A 25 0.08 24.83 9.72
N TYR A 26 0.31 25.25 8.48
CA TYR A 26 -0.51 24.87 7.34
C TYR A 26 0.34 24.33 6.21
N VAL A 27 -0.24 23.46 5.38
CA VAL A 27 0.47 22.77 4.30
C VAL A 27 -0.17 23.13 2.97
N GLU A 28 0.60 23.78 2.11
CA GLU A 28 0.26 23.96 0.69
C GLU A 28 0.79 22.75 -0.08
N PHE A 29 -0.09 22.00 -0.73
CA PHE A 29 0.34 20.88 -1.57
C PHE A 29 -0.43 20.80 -2.88
N THR A 30 0.23 20.26 -3.91
CA THR A 30 -0.40 19.96 -5.20
C THR A 30 -1.02 18.57 -5.13
N LYS A 31 -2.35 18.52 -5.04
CA LYS A 31 -3.13 17.27 -4.86
C LYS A 31 -3.07 16.33 -6.07
N THR A 32 -2.81 16.85 -7.27
CA THR A 32 -2.94 16.10 -8.53
C THR A 32 -1.57 15.83 -9.16
N HIS A 33 -1.25 14.55 -9.39
CA HIS A 33 -0.23 14.15 -10.36
C HIS A 33 -0.67 14.69 -11.74
N LEU A 34 0.06 15.64 -12.33
CA LEU A 34 -0.19 16.00 -13.74
C LEU A 34 0.23 14.80 -14.60
N GLY A 35 -0.75 14.12 -15.19
CA GLY A 35 -0.56 12.91 -15.99
C GLY A 35 -1.86 12.18 -16.34
N HIS A 36 -2.92 12.34 -15.54
CA HIS A 36 -4.25 11.84 -15.90
C HIS A 36 -5.01 12.89 -16.72
N GLY A 37 -4.85 12.83 -18.04
CA GLY A 37 -5.74 13.51 -18.98
C GLY A 37 -5.15 13.97 -20.32
N LYS A 38 -3.82 13.97 -20.49
CA LYS A 38 -3.17 14.29 -21.76
C LYS A 38 -1.89 13.46 -21.91
N ASP A 39 -1.67 12.94 -23.11
CA ASP A 39 -0.45 12.24 -23.52
C ASP A 39 0.79 12.87 -22.89
N LEU A 40 1.73 12.03 -22.47
CA LEU A 40 3.06 12.39 -21.98
C LEU A 40 3.86 13.12 -23.08
N GLY A 41 3.44 14.35 -23.38
CA GLY A 41 4.13 15.30 -24.21
C GLY A 41 5.31 15.85 -23.43
N ARG A 42 6.47 15.91 -24.10
CA ARG A 42 7.68 16.50 -23.56
C ARG A 42 7.41 17.98 -23.26
N MET A 43 7.12 18.33 -22.00
CA MET A 43 7.09 19.73 -21.59
C MET A 43 8.52 20.22 -21.41
N GLN A 44 8.93 21.21 -22.20
CA GLN A 44 10.19 21.90 -21.98
C GLN A 44 10.03 22.85 -20.79
N ILE A 45 10.85 22.61 -19.77
CA ILE A 45 10.98 23.48 -18.60
C ILE A 45 11.90 24.63 -19.00
N THR A 46 11.47 25.87 -18.79
CA THR A 46 12.26 27.08 -19.05
C THR A 46 13.35 27.26 -17.97
N ARG A 47 14.42 28.00 -18.27
CA ARG A 47 15.53 28.25 -17.31
C ARG A 47 15.10 28.91 -15.99
N GLU A 48 13.95 29.59 -15.97
CA GLU A 48 13.36 30.16 -14.74
C GLU A 48 12.66 29.09 -13.88
N GLU A 49 12.12 28.04 -14.49
CA GLU A 49 11.47 26.91 -13.81
C GLU A 49 12.49 25.87 -13.30
N GLU A 50 13.74 25.88 -13.80
CA GLU A 50 14.86 25.07 -13.27
C GLU A 50 15.27 25.48 -11.83
N GLY A 51 14.93 26.70 -11.40
CA GLY A 51 15.48 27.31 -10.18
C GLY A 51 15.04 26.70 -8.86
N ARG A 52 14.00 25.85 -8.83
CA ARG A 52 13.54 25.13 -7.62
C ARG A 52 12.43 24.13 -7.95
N ILE A 53 12.79 23.07 -8.68
CA ILE A 53 12.03 21.82 -8.58
C ILE A 53 12.34 21.25 -7.19
N HIS A 54 11.57 21.71 -6.19
CA HIS A 54 11.68 21.29 -4.80
C HIS A 54 11.26 19.83 -4.68
N LEU A 55 12.20 18.92 -4.93
CA LEU A 55 12.16 17.61 -4.33
C LEU A 55 12.46 17.81 -2.84
N VAL A 56 11.59 17.30 -1.98
CA VAL A 56 11.91 17.15 -0.56
C VAL A 56 13.21 16.36 -0.49
N VAL A 57 14.30 16.98 -0.03
CA VAL A 57 15.56 16.26 0.16
C VAL A 57 15.59 15.64 1.55
N TRP A 58 16.38 14.59 1.75
CA TRP A 58 16.48 13.90 3.04
C TRP A 58 16.78 14.86 4.20
N LYS A 59 17.56 15.91 3.94
CA LYS A 59 17.86 16.97 4.90
C LYS A 59 16.63 17.77 5.33
N ASP A 60 15.67 18.00 4.45
CA ASP A 60 14.42 18.69 4.80
C ASP A 60 13.59 17.83 5.75
N LEU A 61 13.51 16.51 5.50
CA LEU A 61 12.84 15.56 6.40
C LEU A 61 13.51 15.51 7.78
N LEU A 62 14.84 15.53 7.84
CA LEU A 62 15.59 15.57 9.10
C LEU A 62 15.36 16.88 9.85
N ASN A 63 15.32 18.02 9.15
CA ASN A 63 15.02 19.32 9.75
C ASN A 63 13.60 19.37 10.31
N LEU A 64 12.60 18.88 9.56
CA LEU A 64 11.22 18.77 10.03
C LEU A 64 11.12 17.87 11.26
N LYS A 65 11.82 16.72 11.26
CA LYS A 65 11.86 15.81 12.41
C LYS A 65 12.38 16.51 13.67
N ALA A 66 13.47 17.26 13.52
CA ALA A 66 14.09 18.00 14.62
C ALA A 66 13.23 19.17 15.10
N GLU A 67 12.68 19.98 14.18
CA GLU A 67 11.91 21.18 14.49
C GLU A 67 10.57 20.86 15.17
N TYR A 68 9.89 19.80 14.70
CA TYR A 68 8.56 19.42 15.21
C TYR A 68 8.61 18.33 16.27
N ASN A 69 9.81 17.97 16.75
CA ASN A 69 10.03 16.89 17.72
C ASN A 69 9.26 15.61 17.35
N ILE A 70 9.24 15.30 16.05
CA ILE A 70 8.58 14.10 15.53
C ILE A 70 9.40 12.94 16.07
N SER A 71 8.83 12.20 17.01
CA SER A 71 9.50 11.03 17.59
C SER A 71 9.96 10.11 16.46
N SER A 72 11.14 9.52 16.63
CA SER A 72 11.69 8.59 15.68
C SER A 72 10.68 7.47 15.37
N GLU A 73 10.19 7.49 14.13
CA GLU A 73 9.63 6.35 13.38
C GLU A 73 8.20 5.90 13.67
N GLY A 74 7.31 6.75 14.18
CA GLY A 74 5.90 6.32 14.37
C GLY A 74 5.74 5.13 15.32
N ILE A 75 6.79 4.84 16.10
CA ILE A 75 6.83 3.81 17.13
C ILE A 75 6.09 4.38 18.34
N MET A 76 4.97 3.77 18.69
CA MET A 76 4.10 4.20 19.79
C MET A 76 4.29 3.39 21.08
N ASP A 77 5.13 2.38 21.03
CA ASP A 77 5.54 1.58 22.17
C ASP A 77 6.87 0.87 21.88
N THR A 78 7.65 0.57 22.92
CA THR A 78 8.86 -0.27 22.81
C THR A 78 8.57 -1.70 22.39
N ASN A 79 7.33 -2.15 22.55
CA ASN A 79 6.86 -3.44 22.05
C ASN A 79 6.11 -3.26 20.73
N ASP A 80 6.63 -3.85 19.64
CA ASP A 80 6.07 -3.73 18.29
C ASP A 80 4.58 -4.10 18.21
N VAL A 81 4.17 -5.16 18.92
CA VAL A 81 2.76 -5.62 18.92
C VAL A 81 1.86 -4.54 19.52
N ILE A 82 2.28 -3.95 20.64
CA ILE A 82 1.54 -2.87 21.29
C ILE A 82 1.54 -1.60 20.42
N SER A 83 2.68 -1.29 19.80
CA SER A 83 2.83 -0.14 18.91
C SER A 83 1.87 -0.21 17.71
N VAL A 84 1.82 -1.36 17.02
CA VAL A 84 0.88 -1.61 15.92
C VAL A 84 -0.57 -1.56 16.39
N GLY A 85 -0.88 -2.18 17.53
CA GLY A 85 -2.23 -2.14 18.12
C GLY A 85 -2.70 -0.72 18.42
N LYS A 86 -1.82 0.13 18.99
CA LYS A 86 -2.10 1.57 19.21
C LYS A 86 -2.35 2.29 17.88
N TRP A 87 -1.58 1.98 16.84
CA TRP A 87 -1.72 2.61 15.53
C TRP A 87 -3.05 2.26 14.88
N VAL A 88 -3.42 0.98 14.88
CA VAL A 88 -4.73 0.55 14.39
C VAL A 88 -5.86 1.22 15.17
N HIS A 89 -5.78 1.26 16.51
CA HIS A 89 -6.79 1.94 17.33
C HIS A 89 -6.91 3.43 17.03
N SER A 90 -5.80 4.12 16.75
CA SER A 90 -5.83 5.53 16.36
C SER A 90 -6.54 5.80 15.03
N LEU A 91 -6.71 4.76 14.21
CA LEU A 91 -7.37 4.81 12.91
C LEU A 91 -8.81 4.30 12.94
N GLN A 92 -9.25 3.66 14.03
CA GLN A 92 -10.60 3.13 14.15
C GLN A 92 -11.65 4.24 14.04
N GLY A 93 -12.70 3.98 13.26
CA GLY A 93 -13.81 4.91 13.05
C GLY A 93 -13.51 6.06 12.08
N ARG A 94 -12.28 6.17 11.55
CA ARG A 94 -11.97 7.13 10.49
C ARG A 94 -12.47 6.63 9.14
N GLU A 95 -13.07 7.53 8.36
CA GLU A 95 -13.51 7.24 6.98
C GLU A 95 -12.32 6.94 6.05
N ASP A 96 -11.18 7.58 6.28
CA ASP A 96 -9.93 7.42 5.52
C ASP A 96 -9.01 6.32 6.08
N SER A 97 -9.47 5.51 7.04
CA SER A 97 -8.66 4.45 7.60
C SER A 97 -8.25 3.47 6.51
N PRO A 98 -6.93 3.20 6.34
CA PRO A 98 -6.46 2.20 5.41
C PRO A 98 -6.59 0.78 5.97
N VAL A 99 -6.95 0.60 7.25
CA VAL A 99 -7.03 -0.71 7.90
C VAL A 99 -8.37 -1.36 7.60
N ILE A 100 -8.33 -2.48 6.86
CA ILE A 100 -9.50 -3.29 6.51
C ILE A 100 -9.80 -4.33 7.58
N LEU A 101 -8.76 -5.02 8.05
CA LEU A 101 -8.87 -6.11 9.01
C LEU A 101 -7.65 -6.06 9.92
N PHE A 102 -7.89 -6.23 11.22
CA PHE A 102 -6.84 -6.37 12.21
C PHE A 102 -7.19 -7.47 13.20
N LYS A 103 -6.26 -8.40 13.40
CA LYS A 103 -6.25 -9.45 14.41
C LYS A 103 -4.97 -9.33 15.23
N ASP A 104 -5.13 -8.97 16.50
CA ASP A 104 -4.03 -8.80 17.45
C ASP A 104 -3.47 -10.17 17.92
N GLN A 105 -2.16 -10.24 18.19
CA GLN A 105 -1.51 -11.45 18.73
C GLN A 105 -1.97 -11.82 20.14
N ASN A 106 -2.57 -10.87 20.87
CA ASN A 106 -3.05 -11.07 22.23
C ASN A 106 -4.55 -11.40 22.29
N ILE A 107 -5.23 -11.43 21.14
CA ILE A 107 -6.67 -11.71 21.04
C ILE A 107 -6.87 -13.07 20.39
N TYR A 108 -7.66 -13.91 21.05
CA TYR A 108 -8.22 -15.13 20.47
C TYR A 108 -9.74 -14.98 20.39
N ASN A 109 -10.28 -15.10 19.18
CA ASN A 109 -11.72 -15.06 18.94
C ASN A 109 -12.03 -15.91 17.70
N GLU A 110 -12.58 -17.11 17.92
CA GLU A 110 -12.90 -18.06 16.85
C GLU A 110 -14.08 -17.60 15.98
N ASP A 111 -14.99 -16.81 16.54
CA ASP A 111 -16.15 -16.30 15.80
C ASP A 111 -15.74 -15.22 14.79
N LEU A 112 -14.82 -14.33 15.18
CA LEU A 112 -14.31 -13.26 14.32
C LEU A 112 -13.15 -13.70 13.41
N TYR A 113 -12.33 -14.64 13.88
CA TYR A 113 -11.12 -15.08 13.21
C TYR A 113 -11.03 -16.61 13.14
N PRO A 114 -12.00 -17.28 12.51
CA PRO A 114 -12.09 -18.73 12.51
C PRO A 114 -10.83 -19.39 11.95
N GLY A 115 -10.25 -20.32 12.70
CA GLY A 115 -9.03 -21.04 12.35
C GLY A 115 -7.72 -20.27 12.60
N LEU A 116 -7.75 -19.03 13.10
CA LEU A 116 -6.52 -18.34 13.51
C LEU A 116 -6.12 -18.71 14.94
N LYS A 117 -4.83 -19.02 15.13
CA LYS A 117 -4.28 -19.29 16.45
C LYS A 117 -4.38 -18.08 17.37
N ALA A 118 -4.39 -18.36 18.68
CA ALA A 118 -4.33 -17.34 19.74
C ALA A 118 -3.22 -16.31 19.51
N LYS A 119 -2.00 -16.74 19.13
CA LYS A 119 -0.85 -15.86 18.83
C LYS A 119 -0.73 -15.43 17.36
N GLY A 120 -1.72 -15.76 16.53
CA GLY A 120 -1.75 -15.31 15.13
C GLY A 120 -1.82 -13.78 15.06
N PHE A 121 -1.19 -13.20 14.06
CA PHE A 121 -1.29 -11.79 13.71
C PHE A 121 -1.85 -11.71 12.31
N LEU A 122 -2.79 -10.81 12.07
CA LEU A 122 -3.24 -10.49 10.71
C LEU A 122 -3.57 -9.01 10.64
N LEU A 123 -3.00 -8.31 9.66
CA LEU A 123 -3.29 -6.92 9.38
C LEU A 123 -3.42 -6.76 7.86
N VAL A 124 -4.58 -6.28 7.42
CA VAL A 124 -4.86 -6.01 6.01
C VAL A 124 -5.00 -4.52 5.83
N ILE A 125 -4.18 -3.96 4.94
CA ILE A 125 -4.13 -2.52 4.65
C ILE A 125 -4.45 -2.29 3.19
N MET A 126 -5.45 -1.45 2.92
CA MET A 126 -5.80 -0.92 1.59
C MET A 126 -6.47 0.44 1.77
N ASN A 127 -5.80 1.49 1.32
CA ASN A 127 -6.37 2.84 1.33
C ASN A 127 -7.35 3.06 0.16
N SER A 128 -7.99 4.23 0.12
CA SER A 128 -8.97 4.58 -0.92
C SER A 128 -8.36 4.58 -2.33
N SER A 129 -7.17 5.14 -2.52
CA SER A 129 -6.50 5.13 -3.83
C SER A 129 -6.19 3.71 -4.32
N GLN A 130 -5.75 2.84 -3.42
CA GLN A 130 -5.51 1.44 -3.73
C GLN A 130 -6.81 0.69 -4.09
N ARG A 131 -7.90 0.99 -3.38
CA ARG A 131 -9.25 0.49 -3.68
C ARG A 131 -9.72 0.94 -5.06
N ASP A 132 -9.47 2.20 -5.42
CA ASP A 132 -9.82 2.72 -6.74
C ASP A 132 -9.01 2.01 -7.84
N MET A 133 -7.71 1.81 -7.61
CA MET A 133 -6.82 1.12 -8.54
C MET A 133 -7.23 -0.34 -8.80
N ILE A 134 -7.55 -1.11 -7.75
CA ILE A 134 -8.00 -2.49 -7.93
C ILE A 134 -9.37 -2.58 -8.60
N ASN A 135 -10.30 -1.68 -8.29
CA ASN A 135 -11.60 -1.68 -8.97
C ASN A 135 -11.48 -1.30 -10.45
N PHE A 136 -10.53 -0.43 -10.80
CA PHE A 136 -10.33 0.00 -12.17
C PHE A 136 -9.60 -1.05 -13.02
N TYR A 137 -8.49 -1.60 -12.50
CA TYR A 137 -7.59 -2.47 -13.28
C TYR A 137 -7.67 -3.96 -12.91
N GLY A 138 -8.19 -4.30 -11.72
CA GLY A 138 -8.13 -5.64 -11.16
C GLY A 138 -8.99 -6.69 -11.87
N ASN A 139 -9.82 -6.32 -12.85
CA ASN A 139 -10.60 -7.27 -13.64
C ASN A 139 -9.79 -7.98 -14.73
N ASP A 140 -8.64 -7.45 -15.13
CA ASP A 140 -7.79 -8.12 -16.12
C ASP A 140 -6.83 -9.10 -15.46
N SER A 141 -5.86 -8.57 -14.70
CA SER A 141 -4.76 -9.35 -14.14
C SER A 141 -4.42 -8.91 -12.71
N ILE A 142 -4.37 -9.88 -11.78
CA ILE A 142 -3.89 -9.67 -10.42
C ILE A 142 -2.68 -10.56 -10.16
N CYS A 143 -1.66 -9.99 -9.53
CA CYS A 143 -0.48 -10.68 -9.06
C CYS A 143 -0.45 -10.72 -7.53
N LEU A 144 -0.23 -11.90 -6.97
CA LEU A 144 -0.04 -12.07 -5.53
C LEU A 144 1.40 -12.47 -5.28
N GLU A 145 2.15 -11.54 -4.69
CA GLU A 145 3.55 -11.70 -4.36
C GLU A 145 3.71 -11.99 -2.88
N ILE A 146 4.31 -13.13 -2.55
CA ILE A 146 4.61 -13.48 -1.17
C ILE A 146 6.10 -13.31 -0.94
N THR A 147 6.47 -12.52 0.07
CA THR A 147 7.87 -12.39 0.44
C THR A 147 8.20 -13.35 1.57
N TYR A 148 8.69 -14.54 1.23
CA TYR A 148 9.18 -15.51 2.22
C TYR A 148 10.56 -15.09 2.75
N GLY A 149 10.65 -14.82 4.06
CA GLY A 149 11.93 -14.67 4.77
C GLY A 149 12.83 -13.50 4.35
N MET A 150 12.34 -12.56 3.53
CA MET A 150 13.10 -11.41 3.03
C MET A 150 12.99 -10.15 3.92
N ASN A 151 12.22 -10.23 5.00
CA ASN A 151 12.21 -9.26 6.10
C ASN A 151 12.12 -10.02 7.44
N ALA A 152 12.34 -9.35 8.57
CA ALA A 152 12.40 -9.99 9.89
C ALA A 152 11.09 -10.71 10.33
N TYR A 153 10.00 -10.58 9.58
CA TYR A 153 8.66 -11.00 10.01
C TYR A 153 7.85 -11.81 8.97
N GLY A 154 8.28 -11.91 7.70
CA GLY A 154 7.67 -12.69 6.61
C GLY A 154 6.27 -12.21 6.20
N PHE A 155 6.19 -11.25 5.27
CA PHE A 155 4.92 -10.56 4.92
C PHE A 155 4.46 -10.83 3.48
N ASP A 156 3.16 -10.70 3.23
CA ASP A 156 2.53 -10.96 1.93
C ASP A 156 2.05 -9.64 1.27
N LEU A 157 2.10 -9.60 -0.06
CA LEU A 157 1.80 -8.42 -0.86
C LEU A 157 0.87 -8.73 -2.04
N ALA A 158 -0.25 -8.01 -2.15
CA ALA A 158 -1.12 -8.09 -3.32
C ALA A 158 -0.88 -6.91 -4.27
N THR A 159 -0.66 -7.21 -5.56
CA THR A 159 -0.34 -6.26 -6.63
C THR A 159 -1.32 -6.42 -7.80
N VAL A 160 -1.85 -5.31 -8.32
CA VAL A 160 -2.60 -5.33 -9.59
C VAL A 160 -1.65 -4.91 -10.70
N LEU A 161 -1.75 -5.57 -11.86
CA LEU A 161 -1.06 -5.15 -13.07
C LEU A 161 -2.00 -4.25 -13.87
N ASP A 162 -1.53 -3.09 -14.29
CA ASP A 162 -2.28 -2.21 -15.18
C ASP A 162 -2.26 -2.70 -16.64
N ASP A 163 -2.87 -1.93 -17.54
CA ASP A 163 -2.94 -2.23 -18.97
C ASP A 163 -1.56 -2.22 -19.68
N LYS A 164 -0.55 -1.60 -19.08
CA LYS A 164 0.84 -1.60 -19.53
C LYS A 164 1.70 -2.67 -18.87
N ARG A 165 1.10 -3.50 -18.01
CA ARG A 165 1.78 -4.50 -17.17
C ARG A 165 2.73 -3.88 -16.16
N GLU A 166 2.49 -2.64 -15.76
CA GLU A 166 3.14 -2.04 -14.61
C GLU A 166 2.39 -2.47 -13.34
N GLY A 167 3.13 -2.90 -12.33
CA GLY A 167 2.55 -3.37 -11.07
C GLY A 167 2.31 -2.22 -10.10
N PHE A 168 1.09 -2.11 -9.58
CA PHE A 168 0.74 -1.22 -8.49
C PHE A 168 0.27 -2.01 -7.25
N PRO A 169 0.91 -1.87 -6.08
CA PRO A 169 0.47 -2.51 -4.86
C PRO A 169 -0.91 -2.01 -4.41
N VAL A 170 -1.90 -2.91 -4.34
CA VAL A 170 -3.28 -2.55 -4.01
C VAL A 170 -3.74 -3.04 -2.64
N ALA A 171 -3.06 -4.02 -2.06
CA ALA A 171 -3.31 -4.38 -0.66
C ALA A 171 -2.05 -4.99 -0.05
N PHE A 172 -1.86 -4.72 1.23
CA PHE A 172 -0.80 -5.35 2.03
C PHE A 172 -1.47 -6.31 3.01
N ILE A 173 -0.98 -7.55 3.06
CA ILE A 173 -1.46 -8.58 3.97
C ILE A 173 -0.28 -8.97 4.87
N LEU A 174 -0.30 -8.45 6.08
CA LEU A 174 0.76 -8.72 7.05
C LEU A 174 0.28 -9.79 8.01
N SER A 175 0.97 -10.93 8.04
CA SER A 175 0.66 -12.03 8.93
C SER A 175 1.95 -12.63 9.47
N ASN A 176 1.97 -13.07 10.73
CA ASN A 176 3.07 -13.90 11.25
C ASN A 176 2.84 -15.39 10.95
N TRP A 177 1.84 -15.68 10.12
CA TRP A 177 1.36 -17.01 9.82
C TRP A 177 0.78 -17.05 8.40
N GLN A 178 1.59 -17.55 7.47
CA GLN A 178 1.28 -17.60 6.04
C GLN A 178 0.58 -18.93 5.69
N ASP A 179 -0.56 -19.20 6.35
CA ASP A 179 -1.40 -20.35 6.02
C ASP A 179 -2.60 -19.95 5.14
N SER A 180 -3.26 -20.95 4.56
CA SER A 180 -4.43 -20.74 3.72
C SER A 180 -5.59 -20.07 4.46
N LYS A 181 -5.63 -20.08 5.80
CA LYS A 181 -6.71 -19.52 6.62
C LYS A 181 -6.55 -18.02 6.82
N ALA A 182 -5.36 -17.54 7.18
CA ALA A 182 -5.07 -16.11 7.30
C ALA A 182 -5.31 -15.37 5.98
N LEU A 183 -4.82 -15.94 4.88
CA LEU A 183 -5.05 -15.39 3.55
C LEU A 183 -6.54 -15.43 3.16
N SER A 184 -7.29 -16.47 3.55
CA SER A 184 -8.72 -16.56 3.24
C SER A 184 -9.51 -15.47 3.95
N LEU A 185 -9.22 -15.23 5.23
CA LEU A 185 -9.83 -14.13 5.98
C LEU A 185 -9.46 -12.78 5.37
N ALA A 186 -8.21 -12.61 4.95
CA ALA A 186 -7.77 -11.38 4.30
C ALA A 186 -8.53 -11.12 2.98
N PHE A 187 -8.66 -12.11 2.10
CA PHE A 187 -9.36 -11.93 0.83
C PHE A 187 -10.87 -11.76 0.99
N VAL A 188 -11.50 -12.45 1.95
CA VAL A 188 -12.90 -12.20 2.30
C VAL A 188 -13.06 -10.74 2.75
N ALA A 189 -12.18 -10.26 3.63
CA ALA A 189 -12.24 -8.88 4.09
C ALA A 189 -12.01 -7.87 2.96
N ILE A 190 -11.06 -8.11 2.03
CA ILE A 190 -10.83 -7.23 0.86
C ILE A 190 -12.05 -7.21 -0.06
N LYS A 191 -12.73 -8.35 -0.26
CA LYS A 191 -13.89 -8.48 -1.15
C LYS A 191 -15.05 -7.59 -0.73
N GLU A 192 -15.22 -7.32 0.56
CA GLU A 192 -16.25 -6.39 1.04
C GLU A 192 -16.02 -4.94 0.56
N TYR A 193 -14.81 -4.61 0.11
CA TYR A 193 -14.44 -3.26 -0.34
C TYR A 193 -14.22 -3.13 -1.85
N VAL A 194 -14.23 -4.24 -2.60
CA VAL A 194 -13.90 -4.25 -4.03
C VAL A 194 -14.86 -5.15 -4.81
N SER A 195 -15.17 -4.77 -6.05
CA SER A 195 -16.03 -5.56 -6.93
C SER A 195 -15.27 -5.91 -8.20
N ILE A 196 -14.51 -7.01 -8.12
CA ILE A 196 -13.64 -7.46 -9.20
C ILE A 196 -13.85 -8.95 -9.50
N SER A 197 -13.62 -9.31 -10.76
CA SER A 197 -13.60 -10.68 -11.25
C SER A 197 -12.41 -10.84 -12.21
N PRO A 198 -11.18 -11.02 -11.69
CA PRO A 198 -9.97 -11.05 -12.51
C PRO A 198 -9.98 -12.22 -13.48
N LYS A 199 -9.60 -11.97 -14.74
CA LYS A 199 -9.39 -13.04 -15.73
C LYS A 199 -8.13 -13.84 -15.43
N VAL A 200 -7.08 -13.16 -15.00
CA VAL A 200 -5.77 -13.77 -14.73
C VAL A 200 -5.39 -13.58 -13.27
N LEU A 201 -5.04 -14.68 -12.62
CA LEU A 201 -4.35 -14.66 -11.33
C LEU A 201 -2.92 -15.17 -11.52
N MET A 202 -1.95 -14.30 -11.23
CA MET A 202 -0.53 -14.61 -11.12
C MET A 202 -0.18 -14.84 -9.65
N THR A 203 0.43 -15.97 -9.35
CA THR A 203 0.86 -16.32 -8.00
C THR A 203 2.06 -17.27 -8.10
N ASP A 204 2.85 -17.38 -7.05
CA ASP A 204 3.87 -18.43 -6.98
C ASP A 204 3.22 -19.84 -6.94
N ASN A 205 4.05 -20.88 -7.00
CA ASN A 205 3.59 -22.27 -7.01
C ASN A 205 3.12 -22.78 -5.62
N THR A 206 2.64 -21.90 -4.74
CA THR A 206 2.16 -22.34 -3.43
C THR A 206 0.72 -22.86 -3.54
N GLU A 207 0.53 -24.16 -3.24
CA GLU A 207 -0.78 -24.86 -3.24
C GLU A 207 -1.82 -24.17 -2.35
N SER A 208 -1.36 -23.44 -1.33
CA SER A 208 -2.14 -22.64 -0.40
C SER A 208 -3.11 -21.67 -1.10
N PHE A 209 -2.76 -21.13 -2.28
CA PHE A 209 -3.54 -20.07 -2.94
C PHE A 209 -4.73 -20.57 -3.75
N SER A 210 -4.67 -21.77 -4.32
CA SER A 210 -5.79 -22.34 -5.07
C SER A 210 -7.07 -22.46 -4.24
N ILE A 211 -6.93 -22.57 -2.91
CA ILE A 211 -8.04 -22.72 -1.96
C ILE A 211 -8.58 -21.35 -1.53
N THR A 212 -7.72 -20.34 -1.52
CA THR A 212 -7.93 -19.08 -0.79
C THR A 212 -8.50 -17.96 -1.66
N TRP A 213 -8.21 -17.94 -2.97
CA TRP A 213 -8.80 -16.97 -3.91
C TRP A 213 -10.29 -17.23 -4.23
N THR A 214 -10.88 -18.31 -3.70
CA THR A 214 -12.29 -18.68 -3.91
C THR A 214 -13.26 -17.57 -3.55
N ALA A 215 -12.88 -16.67 -2.64
CA ALA A 215 -13.66 -15.46 -2.33
C ALA A 215 -13.96 -14.65 -3.61
N PHE A 216 -13.00 -14.44 -4.51
CA PHE A 216 -13.17 -13.65 -5.74
C PHE A 216 -13.66 -14.46 -6.95
N GLY A 217 -13.98 -15.74 -6.76
CA GLY A 217 -14.33 -16.67 -7.83
C GLY A 217 -13.11 -17.35 -8.47
N VAL A 218 -13.37 -18.20 -9.45
CA VAL A 218 -12.31 -18.93 -10.17
C VAL A 218 -11.83 -18.06 -11.34
N PRO A 219 -10.54 -17.67 -11.41
CA PRO A 219 -10.02 -16.91 -12.54
C PRO A 219 -10.04 -17.76 -13.82
N GLU A 220 -10.17 -17.13 -14.98
CA GLU A 220 -10.12 -17.82 -16.28
C GLU A 220 -8.77 -18.51 -16.51
N LYS A 221 -7.68 -17.89 -16.03
CA LYS A 221 -6.32 -18.39 -16.14
C LYS A 221 -5.56 -18.19 -14.83
N ARG A 222 -4.88 -19.25 -14.40
CA ARG A 222 -3.84 -19.18 -13.35
C ARG A 222 -2.48 -19.24 -14.02
N LEU A 223 -1.66 -18.22 -13.78
CA LEU A 223 -0.26 -18.19 -14.21
C LEU A 223 0.63 -18.39 -12.98
N LEU A 224 1.62 -19.26 -13.13
CA LEU A 224 2.65 -19.48 -12.12
C LEU A 224 3.92 -18.77 -12.56
N TYR A 225 4.53 -18.02 -11.65
CA TYR A 225 5.89 -17.54 -11.83
C TYR A 225 6.83 -18.23 -10.84
N THR A 226 8.08 -18.41 -11.27
CA THR A 226 9.15 -19.11 -10.55
C THR A 226 10.24 -18.15 -10.14
#